data_AF-A0A5A7Y5W2-F1
#
_entry.id   AF-A0A5A7Y5W2-F1
#
_cell.length_a   1.000
_cell.length_b   1.000
_cell.length_c   1.000
_cell.angle_alpha   90.00
_cell.angle_beta   90.00
_cell.angle_gamma   90.00
#
_symmetry.space_group_name_H-M   'P 1'
#
loop_
_entity.id
_entity.type
_entity.pdbx_description
1 polymer ?
#
loop_
_entity_poly.entity_id
_entity_poly.type
_entity_poly.pdbx_seq_one_letter_code
_entity_poly.pdbx_strand_id
1 'polypeptide(L)'
;MKRTLVAMAAVATTLTASSCSLDATSKSADSDTVTVVVGYQSKTINTVTAGTLLKAKGFLEKRLDDIGRSSGKHYDVQWQDYDTGAPITAQMVAEKIDIGSMGDYPLLINGSKTQANERAKTELVSVTGYSPTGALNMIVVPPASTARTVDDLKGQKVSASVGSAGHGTLVRALDTAGVDPKSGVEVLNQQPQVGASALESGQVQALSQFVAWPGLLVFQNKAKLLYDGAEGNYPTFHGVVVRRAYADQHPEVLDAFLQAQLDATDFLNQNPLEAAKLVADGSGLPPEVVYLYNGPGGTSFDTTLKPSLVQALKGDVPYLKSIGDFADLNVDGFVSDGAIRKAFRARGQDYDAALNSATNPSLLKGRDPVCNVAVSDPKLAGELWVDGTDATQPAANPGCLLRAVREATARGATVRAAYVSDAEFGTRWFADKSVWVRDGSDFLPFGTVAGAERYTGAHPGAAVVDYQQALAGAV
;
A
#
# COMPACT_ATOMS: atom_id res chain seq x y z
N MET A 1 -8.64 6.44 88.69
CA MET A 1 -9.79 5.80 88.02
C MET A 1 -9.24 5.07 86.80
N LYS A 2 -8.83 3.80 86.95
CA LYS A 2 -9.48 2.56 86.45
C LYS A 2 -9.72 2.60 84.93
N ARG A 3 -8.85 1.99 84.09
CA ARG A 3 -8.84 0.59 83.58
C ARG A 3 -10.23 0.21 83.01
N THR A 4 -10.36 -0.28 81.77
CA THR A 4 -9.98 -1.64 81.34
C THR A 4 -9.86 -1.80 79.81
N LEU A 5 -8.97 -2.71 79.39
CA LEU A 5 -8.76 -3.33 78.07
C LEU A 5 -9.86 -4.38 77.71
N VAL A 6 -9.67 -5.02 76.53
CA VAL A 6 -10.12 -6.39 76.10
C VAL A 6 -11.36 -6.36 75.18
N ALA A 7 -11.51 -7.08 74.05
CA ALA A 7 -10.72 -8.05 73.28
C ALA A 7 -11.29 -8.15 71.84
N MET A 8 -10.47 -8.68 70.92
CA MET A 8 -10.91 -9.29 69.67
C MET A 8 -11.78 -10.54 69.92
N ALA A 9 -12.85 -10.70 69.16
CA ALA A 9 -13.51 -11.98 68.95
C ALA A 9 -13.89 -12.12 67.46
N ALA A 10 -13.36 -13.17 66.84
CA ALA A 10 -13.75 -13.63 65.52
C ALA A 10 -15.15 -14.28 65.58
N VAL A 11 -16.01 -13.96 64.61
CA VAL A 11 -17.25 -14.71 64.35
C VAL A 11 -17.29 -15.04 62.87
N ALA A 12 -17.13 -16.32 62.55
CA ALA A 12 -17.47 -16.89 61.27
C ALA A 12 -19.00 -16.90 61.13
N THR A 13 -19.51 -16.40 60.01
CA THR A 13 -20.92 -16.55 59.64
C THR A 13 -21.05 -17.11 58.23
N THR A 14 -21.82 -18.18 58.16
CA THR A 14 -22.09 -19.09 57.05
C THR A 14 -22.95 -18.50 55.95
N LEU A 15 -22.76 -19.05 54.74
CA LEU A 15 -23.43 -18.74 53.48
C LEU A 15 -24.96 -18.64 53.58
N THR A 16 -25.52 -17.63 52.91
CA THR A 16 -26.85 -17.71 52.29
C THR A 16 -26.72 -17.30 50.82
N ALA A 17 -26.98 -18.25 49.93
CA ALA A 17 -27.04 -18.02 48.49
C ALA A 17 -28.34 -17.26 48.18
N SER A 18 -28.20 -16.00 47.76
CA SER A 18 -29.28 -15.25 47.12
C SER A 18 -28.99 -15.17 45.63
N SER A 19 -29.73 -15.98 44.87
CA SER A 19 -29.82 -15.89 43.42
C SER A 19 -30.40 -14.53 43.01
N CYS A 20 -29.54 -13.60 42.63
CA CYS A 20 -29.96 -12.45 41.84
C CYS A 20 -29.87 -12.84 40.38
N SER A 21 -31.02 -13.21 39.80
CA SER A 21 -31.23 -13.14 38.35
C SER A 21 -30.97 -11.71 37.91
N LEU A 22 -29.84 -11.50 37.25
CA LEU A 22 -29.66 -10.35 36.38
C LEU A 22 -30.18 -10.76 35.01
N ASP A 23 -31.34 -10.21 34.66
CA ASP A 23 -31.89 -10.18 33.31
C ASP A 23 -30.84 -9.59 32.37
N ALA A 24 -29.99 -10.46 31.82
CA ALA A 24 -29.38 -10.23 30.54
C ALA A 24 -30.52 -10.32 29.52
N THR A 25 -31.16 -9.18 29.23
CA THR A 25 -31.86 -8.97 27.97
C THR A 25 -30.87 -9.29 26.86
N SER A 26 -30.87 -10.55 26.43
CA SER A 26 -30.47 -10.94 25.10
C SER A 26 -31.31 -10.06 24.17
N LYS A 27 -30.70 -9.01 23.62
CA LYS A 27 -31.11 -8.55 22.31
C LYS A 27 -31.10 -9.80 21.45
N SER A 28 -32.28 -10.29 21.09
CA SER A 28 -32.42 -11.24 20.00
C SER A 28 -31.57 -10.68 18.86
N ALA A 29 -30.51 -11.39 18.49
CA ALA A 29 -29.89 -11.15 17.20
C ALA A 29 -31.04 -11.24 16.19
N ASP A 30 -31.32 -10.12 15.52
CA ASP A 30 -32.34 -10.08 14.48
C ASP A 30 -31.92 -11.13 13.45
N SER A 31 -32.70 -12.21 13.32
CA SER A 31 -32.29 -13.41 12.56
C SER A 31 -31.97 -13.12 11.09
N ASP A 32 -32.40 -11.95 10.64
CA ASP A 32 -32.35 -11.51 9.25
C ASP A 32 -31.15 -10.58 8.98
N THR A 33 -30.36 -10.22 10.01
CA THR A 33 -29.15 -9.38 9.84
C THR A 33 -27.87 -10.23 9.69
N VAL A 34 -27.15 -10.01 8.59
CA VAL A 34 -25.82 -10.58 8.32
C VAL A 34 -24.77 -9.48 8.47
N THR A 35 -23.90 -9.60 9.47
CA THR A 35 -22.75 -8.69 9.62
C THR A 35 -21.63 -9.08 8.66
N VAL A 36 -21.02 -8.07 8.02
CA VAL A 36 -19.84 -8.19 7.16
C VAL A 36 -18.74 -7.30 7.70
N VAL A 37 -17.68 -7.87 8.28
CA VAL A 37 -16.57 -7.10 8.81
C VAL A 37 -15.38 -7.10 7.85
N VAL A 38 -15.02 -5.91 7.37
CA VAL A 38 -13.90 -5.69 6.45
C VAL A 38 -12.75 -4.98 7.16
N GLY A 39 -11.60 -5.66 7.26
CA GLY A 39 -10.34 -5.09 7.70
C GLY A 39 -9.57 -4.47 6.55
N TYR A 40 -9.24 -3.19 6.62
CA TYR A 40 -8.49 -2.47 5.59
C TYR A 40 -7.47 -1.51 6.18
N GLN A 41 -6.63 -0.92 5.34
CA GLN A 41 -5.60 0.03 5.74
C GLN A 41 -5.78 1.36 4.99
N SER A 42 -6.39 2.36 5.64
CA SER A 42 -6.80 3.60 4.96
C SER A 42 -5.65 4.39 4.33
N LYS A 43 -4.45 4.28 4.91
CA LYS A 43 -3.22 4.98 4.47
C LYS A 43 -2.27 4.14 3.63
N THR A 44 -2.68 2.93 3.24
CA THR A 44 -1.91 2.04 2.35
C THR A 44 -2.52 2.08 0.95
N ILE A 45 -1.96 2.92 0.08
CA ILE A 45 -2.59 3.33 -1.19
C ILE A 45 -2.81 2.18 -2.18
N ASN A 46 -1.97 1.15 -2.11
CA ASN A 46 -2.06 -0.07 -2.88
C ASN A 46 -3.25 -0.97 -2.51
N THR A 47 -3.94 -0.73 -1.37
CA THR A 47 -5.14 -1.49 -0.94
C THR A 47 -6.47 -0.79 -1.27
N VAL A 48 -6.43 0.40 -1.88
CA VAL A 48 -7.61 1.29 -1.96
C VAL A 48 -8.83 0.66 -2.63
N THR A 49 -8.63 -0.25 -3.60
CA THR A 49 -9.71 -0.93 -4.33
C THR A 49 -10.47 -1.96 -3.50
N ALA A 50 -9.93 -2.36 -2.34
CA ALA A 50 -10.58 -3.23 -1.35
C ALA A 50 -10.68 -2.55 0.03
N GLY A 51 -10.66 -1.21 0.05
CA GLY A 51 -10.62 -0.40 1.26
C GLY A 51 -11.16 1.00 1.01
N THR A 52 -10.31 2.02 1.13
CA THR A 52 -10.71 3.44 1.14
C THR A 52 -11.58 3.84 -0.04
N LEU A 53 -11.23 3.44 -1.28
CA LEU A 53 -12.00 3.83 -2.47
C LEU A 53 -13.33 3.06 -2.55
N LEU A 54 -13.29 1.74 -2.31
CA LEU A 54 -14.48 0.89 -2.31
C LEU A 54 -15.52 1.42 -1.30
N LYS A 55 -15.05 1.74 -0.08
CA LYS A 55 -15.87 2.34 0.99
C LYS A 55 -16.39 3.72 0.61
N ALA A 56 -15.54 4.61 0.11
CA ALA A 56 -15.95 5.97 -0.27
C ALA A 56 -17.04 5.98 -1.36
N LYS A 57 -16.99 5.03 -2.30
CA LYS A 57 -18.02 4.88 -3.34
C LYS A 57 -19.27 4.13 -2.87
N GLY A 58 -19.22 3.48 -1.70
CA GLY A 58 -20.28 2.65 -1.14
C GLY A 58 -20.64 1.46 -2.03
N PHE A 59 -19.67 0.92 -2.78
CA PHE A 59 -19.95 -0.11 -3.78
C PHE A 59 -20.40 -1.43 -3.16
N LEU A 60 -19.84 -1.81 -2.01
CA LEU A 60 -20.22 -3.04 -1.32
C LEU A 60 -21.62 -2.94 -0.72
N GLU A 61 -21.89 -1.85 0.00
CA GLU A 61 -23.18 -1.59 0.64
C GLU A 61 -24.30 -1.60 -0.39
N LYS A 62 -24.14 -0.90 -1.52
CA LYS A 62 -25.14 -0.89 -2.61
C LYS A 62 -25.44 -2.29 -3.14
N ARG A 63 -24.41 -3.11 -3.36
CA ARG A 63 -24.57 -4.49 -3.87
C ARG A 63 -25.27 -5.39 -2.85
N LEU A 64 -24.92 -5.25 -1.58
CA LEU A 64 -25.55 -6.03 -0.51
C LEU A 64 -26.99 -5.57 -0.24
N ASP A 65 -27.30 -4.28 -0.36
CA ASP A 65 -28.66 -3.75 -0.30
C ASP A 65 -29.55 -4.34 -1.42
N ASP A 66 -29.03 -4.43 -2.65
CA ASP A 66 -29.72 -5.07 -3.77
C ASP A 66 -30.04 -6.54 -3.48
N ILE A 67 -29.06 -7.29 -2.96
CA ILE A 67 -29.24 -8.68 -2.54
C ILE A 67 -30.25 -8.79 -1.40
N GLY A 68 -30.14 -7.92 -0.40
CA GLY A 68 -31.02 -7.85 0.76
C GLY A 68 -32.48 -7.64 0.37
N ARG A 69 -32.75 -6.70 -0.54
CA ARG A 69 -34.10 -6.45 -1.08
C ARG A 69 -34.73 -7.69 -1.72
N SER A 70 -33.93 -8.52 -2.37
CA SER A 70 -34.42 -9.75 -3.02
C SER A 70 -34.53 -10.95 -2.08
N SER A 71 -33.70 -11.01 -1.03
CA SER A 71 -33.60 -12.16 -0.12
C SER A 71 -34.34 -11.97 1.20
N GLY A 72 -34.76 -10.74 1.51
CA GLY A 72 -35.34 -10.37 2.81
C GLY A 72 -34.32 -10.20 3.93
N LYS A 73 -33.02 -10.30 3.64
CA LYS A 73 -31.94 -10.10 4.61
C LYS A 73 -31.50 -8.64 4.69
N HIS A 74 -31.01 -8.23 5.84
CA HIS A 74 -30.26 -7.00 6.03
C HIS A 74 -28.77 -7.31 6.14
N TYR A 75 -27.92 -6.53 5.47
CA TYR A 75 -26.46 -6.69 5.57
C TYR A 75 -25.86 -5.46 6.25
N ASP A 76 -25.14 -5.68 7.36
CA ASP A 76 -24.47 -4.62 8.12
C ASP A 76 -22.96 -4.66 7.83
N VAL A 77 -22.48 -3.72 7.02
CA VAL A 77 -21.06 -3.62 6.64
C VAL A 77 -20.29 -2.79 7.66
N GLN A 78 -19.33 -3.44 8.34
CA GLN A 78 -18.47 -2.81 9.33
C GLN A 78 -17.03 -2.70 8.81
N TRP A 79 -16.56 -1.47 8.65
CA TRP A 79 -15.20 -1.17 8.22
C TRP A 79 -14.27 -0.96 9.43
N GLN A 80 -13.23 -1.77 9.54
CA GLN A 80 -12.20 -1.63 10.57
C GLN A 80 -10.87 -1.22 9.94
N ASP A 81 -10.38 -0.05 10.33
CA ASP A 81 -9.16 0.55 9.81
C ASP A 81 -7.94 0.22 10.68
N TYR A 82 -6.83 -0.13 10.05
CA TYR A 82 -5.58 -0.51 10.71
C TYR A 82 -4.36 0.05 9.99
N ASP A 83 -3.29 0.31 10.73
CA ASP A 83 -2.06 0.86 10.17
C ASP A 83 -1.22 -0.17 9.40
N THR A 84 -1.33 -1.45 9.76
CA THR A 84 -0.58 -2.56 9.13
C THR A 84 -1.43 -3.81 9.01
N GLY A 85 -0.97 -4.80 8.24
CA GLY A 85 -1.66 -6.08 8.11
C GLY A 85 -1.59 -6.97 9.37
N ALA A 86 -0.65 -6.74 10.28
CA ALA A 86 -0.48 -7.57 11.48
C ALA A 86 -1.70 -7.48 12.44
N PRO A 87 -2.23 -6.29 12.77
CA PRO A 87 -3.51 -6.16 13.47
C PRO A 87 -4.69 -6.82 12.76
N ILE A 88 -4.79 -6.71 11.43
CA ILE A 88 -5.86 -7.36 10.65
C ILE A 88 -5.77 -8.88 10.85
N THR A 89 -4.57 -9.46 10.72
CA THR A 89 -4.33 -10.87 10.98
C THR A 89 -4.71 -11.28 12.40
N ALA A 90 -4.35 -10.50 13.41
CA ALA A 90 -4.74 -10.79 14.80
C ALA A 90 -6.26 -10.84 14.98
N GLN A 91 -7.01 -9.93 14.34
CA GLN A 91 -8.48 -9.95 14.40
C GLN A 91 -9.10 -11.09 13.59
N MET A 92 -8.53 -11.47 12.44
CA MET A 92 -9.01 -12.62 11.67
C MET A 92 -8.77 -13.94 12.42
N VAL A 93 -7.63 -14.09 13.10
CA VAL A 93 -7.36 -15.21 14.01
C VAL A 93 -8.40 -15.26 15.15
N ALA A 94 -8.83 -14.09 15.63
CA ALA A 94 -9.89 -13.95 16.63
C ALA A 94 -11.31 -14.03 16.06
N GLU A 95 -11.48 -14.34 14.77
CA GLU A 95 -12.77 -14.45 14.07
C GLU A 95 -13.58 -13.14 14.07
N LYS A 96 -12.92 -11.99 14.24
CA LYS A 96 -13.53 -10.64 14.32
C LYS A 96 -13.52 -9.87 12.99
N ILE A 97 -12.78 -10.35 12.00
CA ILE A 97 -12.75 -9.83 10.64
C ILE A 97 -13.05 -10.99 9.69
N ASP A 98 -13.90 -10.73 8.70
CA ASP A 98 -14.36 -11.73 7.73
C ASP A 98 -13.53 -11.65 6.45
N ILE A 99 -13.29 -10.42 5.99
CA ILE A 99 -12.53 -10.09 4.78
C ILE A 99 -11.41 -9.11 5.16
N GLY A 100 -10.16 -9.43 4.84
CA GLY A 100 -9.00 -8.60 5.14
C GLY A 100 -8.24 -8.20 3.89
N SER A 101 -7.88 -6.92 3.77
CA SER A 101 -6.98 -6.42 2.72
C SER A 101 -5.62 -6.02 3.30
N MET A 102 -4.54 -6.61 2.78
CA MET A 102 -3.18 -6.41 3.29
C MET A 102 -2.09 -6.79 2.28
N GLY A 103 -0.83 -6.51 2.62
CA GLY A 103 0.34 -6.82 1.79
C GLY A 103 0.74 -8.29 1.77
N ASP A 104 1.40 -8.71 0.68
CA ASP A 104 2.09 -9.99 0.46
C ASP A 104 2.64 -10.66 1.73
N TYR A 105 3.43 -9.94 2.50
CA TYR A 105 4.02 -10.42 3.74
C TYR A 105 2.98 -10.74 4.83
N PRO A 106 2.12 -9.78 5.26
CA PRO A 106 0.98 -10.09 6.11
C PRO A 106 0.02 -11.14 5.57
N LEU A 107 -0.19 -11.27 4.25
CA LEU A 107 -1.03 -12.33 3.66
C LEU A 107 -0.49 -13.71 4.00
N LEU A 108 0.82 -13.92 3.87
CA LEU A 108 1.46 -15.18 4.24
C LEU A 108 1.35 -15.45 5.74
N ILE A 109 1.63 -14.43 6.57
CA ILE A 109 1.49 -14.56 8.03
C ILE A 109 0.03 -14.90 8.39
N ASN A 110 -0.94 -14.28 7.72
CA ASN A 110 -2.36 -14.56 7.90
C ASN A 110 -2.72 -16.01 7.60
N GLY A 111 -2.37 -16.52 6.42
CA GLY A 111 -2.60 -17.92 6.06
C GLY A 111 -1.89 -18.87 7.03
N SER A 112 -0.64 -18.56 7.37
CA SER A 112 0.17 -19.35 8.31
C SER A 112 -0.46 -19.47 9.70
N LYS A 113 -0.99 -18.36 10.23
CA LYS A 113 -1.58 -18.28 11.59
C LYS A 113 -3.00 -18.80 11.67
N THR A 114 -3.76 -18.73 10.59
CA THR A 114 -5.18 -19.11 10.59
C THR A 114 -5.42 -20.57 10.21
N GLN A 115 -4.51 -21.20 9.45
CA GLN A 115 -4.72 -22.55 8.88
C GLN A 115 -5.03 -23.67 9.90
N ALA A 116 -4.61 -23.52 11.15
CA ALA A 116 -4.82 -24.53 12.19
C ALA A 116 -6.23 -24.49 12.82
N ASN A 117 -6.98 -23.40 12.61
CA ASN A 117 -8.36 -23.25 13.09
C ASN A 117 -9.31 -23.14 11.89
N GLU A 118 -10.13 -24.15 11.63
CA GLU A 118 -11.04 -24.18 10.48
C GLU A 118 -12.04 -23.00 10.43
N ARG A 119 -12.39 -22.39 11.57
CA ARG A 119 -13.26 -21.19 11.58
C ARG A 119 -12.53 -19.91 11.19
N ALA A 120 -11.23 -19.82 11.49
CA ALA A 120 -10.37 -18.68 11.20
C ALA A 120 -9.63 -18.81 9.88
N LYS A 121 -9.46 -20.04 9.37
CA LYS A 121 -8.71 -20.38 8.15
C LYS A 121 -9.12 -19.51 6.99
N THR A 122 -8.12 -18.88 6.36
CA THR A 122 -8.33 -17.96 5.25
C THR A 122 -7.85 -18.52 3.92
N GLU A 123 -8.30 -17.88 2.84
CA GLU A 123 -7.78 -18.04 1.49
C GLU A 123 -7.59 -16.67 0.83
N LEU A 124 -6.55 -16.54 0.02
CA LEU A 124 -6.28 -15.35 -0.81
C LEU A 124 -7.12 -15.45 -2.09
N VAL A 125 -8.01 -14.48 -2.30
CA VAL A 125 -9.05 -14.54 -3.35
C VAL A 125 -8.88 -13.52 -4.48
N SER A 126 -8.12 -12.45 -4.27
CA SER A 126 -7.85 -11.44 -5.29
C SER A 126 -6.63 -10.59 -4.96
N VAL A 127 -6.12 -9.89 -5.98
CA VAL A 127 -5.10 -8.83 -5.85
C VAL A 127 -5.78 -7.47 -5.78
N THR A 128 -5.15 -6.49 -5.13
CA THR A 128 -5.61 -5.09 -5.08
C THR A 128 -4.74 -4.21 -5.96
N GLY A 129 -3.46 -4.08 -5.61
CA GLY A 129 -2.44 -3.39 -6.38
C GLY A 129 -1.08 -4.04 -6.25
N TYR A 130 -0.25 -3.92 -7.27
CA TYR A 130 1.08 -4.54 -7.33
C TYR A 130 2.11 -3.72 -8.12
N SER A 131 3.37 -4.07 -7.92
CA SER A 131 4.49 -3.67 -8.77
C SER A 131 5.28 -4.91 -9.20
N PRO A 132 5.47 -5.15 -10.51
CA PRO A 132 6.28 -6.29 -10.99
C PRO A 132 7.74 -6.26 -10.56
N THR A 133 8.30 -5.07 -10.34
CA THR A 133 9.73 -4.87 -10.04
C THR A 133 10.01 -4.65 -8.56
N GLY A 134 8.98 -4.41 -7.75
CA GLY A 134 9.15 -4.18 -6.31
C GLY A 134 9.04 -2.74 -5.86
N ALA A 135 8.82 -1.79 -6.78
CA ALA A 135 8.36 -0.43 -6.41
C ALA A 135 7.15 -0.51 -5.45
N LEU A 136 6.84 0.57 -4.73
CA LEU A 136 5.84 0.66 -3.64
C LEU A 136 6.35 0.32 -2.23
N ASN A 137 7.61 -0.10 -2.11
CA ASN A 137 8.33 -0.19 -0.85
C ASN A 137 9.67 0.53 -1.01
N MET A 138 10.00 1.41 -0.08
CA MET A 138 11.14 2.32 -0.24
C MET A 138 11.87 2.52 1.09
N ILE A 139 13.16 2.82 0.99
CA ILE A 139 13.98 3.28 2.12
C ILE A 139 14.25 4.77 1.94
N VAL A 140 13.89 5.56 2.94
CA VAL A 140 14.15 7.00 2.97
C VAL A 140 15.04 7.37 4.15
N VAL A 141 15.82 8.42 3.99
CA VAL A 141 16.71 8.99 5.00
C VAL A 141 16.40 10.47 5.22
N PRO A 142 16.84 11.09 6.34
CA PRO A 142 16.65 12.53 6.54
C PRO A 142 17.25 13.36 5.40
N PRO A 143 16.73 14.55 5.10
CA PRO A 143 17.20 15.37 3.96
C PRO A 143 18.71 15.68 4.04
N ALA A 144 19.20 15.95 5.25
CA ALA A 144 20.59 16.25 5.54
C ALA A 144 21.52 15.02 5.61
N SER A 145 20.99 13.80 5.46
CA SER A 145 21.79 12.57 5.49
C SER A 145 22.84 12.56 4.38
N THR A 146 24.04 12.06 4.65
CA THR A 146 25.08 11.85 3.63
C THR A 146 25.00 10.47 2.97
N ALA A 147 24.10 9.59 3.44
CA ALA A 147 23.90 8.26 2.86
C ALA A 147 23.51 8.37 1.38
N ARG A 148 24.15 7.55 0.55
CA ARG A 148 23.93 7.44 -0.90
C ARG A 148 23.40 6.07 -1.28
N THR A 149 23.78 5.03 -0.53
CA THR A 149 23.39 3.64 -0.78
C THR A 149 22.92 2.95 0.51
N VAL A 150 22.35 1.76 0.38
CA VAL A 150 21.95 0.93 1.53
C VAL A 150 23.15 0.50 2.38
N ASP A 151 24.35 0.40 1.80
CA ASP A 151 25.58 0.08 2.53
C ASP A 151 25.89 1.10 3.65
N ASP A 152 25.54 2.37 3.41
CA ASP A 152 25.74 3.47 4.36
C ASP A 152 24.86 3.34 5.61
N LEU A 153 23.91 2.41 5.62
CA LEU A 153 23.07 2.12 6.78
C LEU A 153 23.74 1.18 7.79
N LYS A 154 24.92 0.61 7.48
CA LYS A 154 25.65 -0.29 8.40
C LYS A 154 25.79 0.32 9.80
N GLY A 155 25.36 -0.43 10.81
CA GLY A 155 25.37 -0.06 12.22
C GLY A 155 24.35 1.01 12.62
N GLN A 156 23.51 1.47 11.70
CA GLN A 156 22.51 2.50 11.96
C GLN A 156 21.19 1.92 12.47
N LYS A 157 20.37 2.79 13.07
CA LYS A 157 18.98 2.46 13.44
C LYS A 157 18.05 2.70 12.26
N VAL A 158 17.24 1.69 11.94
CA VAL A 158 16.27 1.75 10.85
C VAL A 158 14.88 1.44 11.39
N SER A 159 13.93 2.35 11.18
CA SER A 159 12.52 2.06 11.46
C SER A 159 11.95 1.19 10.34
N ALA A 160 11.30 0.09 10.70
CA ALA A 160 10.45 -0.70 9.80
C ALA A 160 9.31 -1.36 10.57
N SER A 161 8.21 -1.68 9.90
CA SER A 161 7.19 -2.55 10.48
C SER A 161 7.60 -4.01 10.27
N VAL A 162 8.06 -4.69 11.32
CA VAL A 162 8.56 -6.08 11.20
C VAL A 162 7.46 -6.99 10.67
N GLY A 163 7.80 -7.81 9.68
CA GLY A 163 6.86 -8.70 8.99
C GLY A 163 5.98 -7.99 7.94
N SER A 164 6.27 -6.74 7.57
CA SER A 164 5.63 -6.05 6.43
C SER A 164 6.47 -6.14 5.15
N ALA A 165 5.85 -5.77 4.02
CA ALA A 165 6.53 -5.60 2.74
C ALA A 165 7.74 -4.64 2.84
N GLY A 166 7.59 -3.52 3.56
CA GLY A 166 8.69 -2.57 3.79
C GLY A 166 9.87 -3.17 4.58
N HIS A 167 9.61 -4.09 5.51
CA HIS A 167 10.68 -4.83 6.20
C HIS A 167 11.33 -5.87 5.29
N GLY A 168 10.54 -6.57 4.46
CA GLY A 168 11.05 -7.48 3.44
C GLY A 168 11.98 -6.80 2.45
N THR A 169 11.60 -5.62 1.95
CA THR A 169 12.44 -4.79 1.08
C THR A 169 13.73 -4.38 1.75
N LEU A 170 13.70 -3.95 3.03
CA LEU A 170 14.92 -3.62 3.78
C LEU A 170 15.89 -4.81 3.81
N VAL A 171 15.39 -5.99 4.16
CA VAL A 171 16.25 -7.18 4.29
C VAL A 171 16.86 -7.59 2.95
N ARG A 172 16.08 -7.60 1.87
CA ARG A 172 16.61 -7.89 0.52
C ARG A 172 17.64 -6.86 0.07
N ALA A 173 17.38 -5.59 0.34
CA ALA A 173 18.29 -4.51 -0.03
C ALA A 173 19.62 -4.59 0.73
N LEU A 174 19.56 -4.91 2.03
CA LEU A 174 20.76 -5.16 2.86
C LEU A 174 21.56 -6.37 2.33
N ASP A 175 20.89 -7.50 2.08
CA ASP A 175 21.53 -8.71 1.58
C ASP A 175 22.23 -8.47 0.23
N THR A 176 21.54 -7.78 -0.69
CA THR A 176 22.09 -7.39 -2.00
C THR A 176 23.32 -6.49 -1.88
N ALA A 177 23.33 -5.60 -0.88
CA ALA A 177 24.48 -4.73 -0.57
C ALA A 177 25.60 -5.45 0.21
N GLY A 178 25.45 -6.74 0.54
CA GLY A 178 26.42 -7.49 1.34
C GLY A 178 26.42 -7.09 2.82
N VAL A 179 25.33 -6.50 3.30
CA VAL A 179 25.10 -6.15 4.71
C VAL A 179 24.26 -7.25 5.36
N ASP A 180 24.72 -7.84 6.46
CA ASP A 180 23.94 -8.86 7.17
C ASP A 180 22.57 -8.28 7.59
N PRO A 181 21.45 -8.80 7.08
CA PRO A 181 20.14 -8.25 7.41
C PRO A 181 19.76 -8.41 8.89
N LYS A 182 20.41 -9.32 9.62
CA LYS A 182 20.11 -9.58 11.04
C LYS A 182 20.86 -8.67 12.00
N SER A 183 22.11 -8.35 11.69
CA SER A 183 23.02 -7.65 12.61
C SER A 183 23.66 -6.40 12.02
N GLY A 184 23.55 -6.21 10.70
CA GLY A 184 24.13 -5.07 9.99
C GLY A 184 23.41 -3.76 10.25
N VAL A 185 22.17 -3.77 10.74
CA VAL A 185 21.41 -2.59 11.20
C VAL A 185 20.61 -2.93 12.46
N GLU A 186 20.27 -1.92 13.27
CA GLU A 186 19.32 -2.07 14.37
C GLU A 186 17.91 -1.72 13.88
N VAL A 187 17.07 -2.74 13.65
CA VAL A 187 15.67 -2.53 13.21
C VAL A 187 14.77 -2.21 14.41
N LEU A 188 14.18 -1.02 14.42
CA LEU A 188 13.12 -0.67 15.36
C LEU A 188 11.76 -1.06 14.77
N ASN A 189 11.08 -2.02 15.42
CA ASN A 189 9.75 -2.43 15.01
C ASN A 189 8.71 -1.34 15.34
N GLN A 190 8.38 -0.53 14.34
CA GLN A 190 7.50 0.63 14.50
C GLN A 190 6.42 0.63 13.43
N GLN A 191 5.21 1.08 13.82
CA GLN A 191 4.16 1.41 12.87
C GLN A 191 4.58 2.61 12.00
N PRO A 192 4.04 2.77 10.79
CA PRO A 192 4.50 3.78 9.84
C PRO A 192 4.57 5.21 10.40
N GLN A 193 3.52 5.65 11.11
CA GLN A 193 3.38 6.97 11.73
C GLN A 193 4.47 7.21 12.79
N VAL A 194 4.73 6.19 13.60
CA VAL A 194 5.73 6.22 14.68
C VAL A 194 7.12 6.28 14.06
N GLY A 195 7.37 5.47 13.04
CA GLY A 195 8.61 5.47 12.28
C GLY A 195 8.90 6.81 11.61
N ALA A 196 7.88 7.44 11.00
CA ALA A 196 7.99 8.76 10.39
C ALA A 196 8.43 9.80 11.44
N SER A 197 7.78 9.80 12.60
CA SER A 197 8.15 10.70 13.72
C SER A 197 9.55 10.40 14.28
N ALA A 198 9.95 9.12 14.32
CA ALA A 198 11.28 8.70 14.73
C ALA A 198 12.37 9.15 13.75
N LEU A 199 12.08 9.14 12.44
CA LEU A 199 12.99 9.67 11.41
C LEU A 199 13.14 11.19 11.55
N GLU A 200 12.03 11.90 11.70
CA GLU A 200 12.01 13.37 11.84
C GLU A 200 12.75 13.84 13.09
N SER A 201 12.64 13.11 14.21
CA SER A 201 13.34 13.42 15.47
C SER A 201 14.79 12.94 15.52
N GLY A 202 15.27 12.21 14.50
CA GLY A 202 16.61 11.64 14.47
C GLY A 202 16.82 10.42 15.36
N GLN A 203 15.74 9.83 15.90
CA GLN A 203 15.80 8.58 16.65
C GLN A 203 16.26 7.40 15.78
N VAL A 204 15.90 7.41 14.49
CA VAL A 204 16.39 6.48 13.47
C VAL A 204 17.02 7.25 12.31
N GLN A 205 17.96 6.61 11.60
CA GLN A 205 18.66 7.21 10.46
C GLN A 205 18.02 6.86 9.12
N ALA A 206 17.15 5.85 9.09
CA ALA A 206 16.36 5.51 7.92
C ALA A 206 14.98 4.98 8.31
N LEU A 207 14.05 5.09 7.39
CA LEU A 207 12.73 4.47 7.44
C LEU A 207 12.55 3.61 6.20
N SER A 208 12.32 2.31 6.39
CA SER A 208 11.92 1.39 5.33
C SER A 208 10.44 1.08 5.48
N GLN A 209 9.64 1.48 4.48
CA GLN A 209 8.19 1.31 4.56
C GLN A 209 7.50 1.17 3.20
N PHE A 210 6.29 0.61 3.24
CA PHE A 210 5.35 0.63 2.13
C PHE A 210 4.72 2.02 1.92
N VAL A 211 4.24 2.26 0.71
CA VAL A 211 3.59 3.53 0.33
C VAL A 211 2.23 3.71 1.03
N ALA A 212 1.82 4.94 1.38
CA ALA A 212 2.34 6.23 0.92
C ALA A 212 3.49 6.84 1.75
N TRP A 213 3.92 6.21 2.85
CA TRP A 213 4.76 6.86 3.86
C TRP A 213 6.08 7.44 3.35
N PRO A 214 6.91 6.69 2.59
CA PRO A 214 8.12 7.24 1.99
C PRO A 214 7.85 8.45 1.09
N GLY A 215 6.90 8.34 0.17
CA GLY A 215 6.52 9.43 -0.75
C GLY A 215 5.93 10.64 -0.02
N LEU A 216 5.16 10.42 1.05
CA LEU A 216 4.63 11.49 1.90
C LEU A 216 5.75 12.30 2.56
N LEU A 217 6.74 11.62 3.14
CA LEU A 217 7.86 12.28 3.81
C LEU A 217 8.72 13.06 2.81
N VAL A 218 8.95 12.50 1.61
CA VAL A 218 9.68 13.21 0.56
C VAL A 218 8.88 14.42 0.04
N PHE A 219 7.57 14.26 -0.17
CA PHE A 219 6.68 15.36 -0.57
C PHE A 219 6.72 16.52 0.43
N GLN A 220 6.72 16.21 1.73
CA GLN A 220 6.80 17.19 2.82
C GLN A 220 8.22 17.74 3.06
N ASN A 221 9.23 17.36 2.26
CA ASN A 221 10.65 17.70 2.46
C ASN A 221 11.23 17.21 3.79
N LYS A 222 10.66 16.16 4.37
CA LYS A 222 11.08 15.56 5.64
C LYS A 222 12.01 14.37 5.46
N ALA A 223 12.15 13.88 4.24
CA ALA A 223 13.08 12.82 3.89
C ALA A 223 13.53 12.96 2.43
N LYS A 224 14.50 12.14 2.03
CA LYS A 224 14.88 11.88 0.64
C LYS A 224 14.97 10.37 0.40
N LEU A 225 14.72 9.96 -0.83
CA LEU A 225 14.77 8.56 -1.24
C LEU A 225 16.22 8.06 -1.28
N LEU A 226 16.50 6.98 -0.54
CA LEU A 226 17.78 6.28 -0.56
C LEU A 226 17.71 5.06 -1.48
N TYR A 227 16.61 4.32 -1.42
CA TYR A 227 16.41 3.08 -2.16
C TYR A 227 14.97 2.96 -2.65
N ASP A 228 14.81 2.73 -3.94
CA ASP A 228 13.55 2.32 -4.56
C ASP A 228 13.48 0.79 -4.62
N GLY A 229 12.40 0.20 -4.12
CA GLY A 229 12.19 -1.25 -4.18
C GLY A 229 12.26 -1.84 -5.59
N ALA A 230 12.06 -1.04 -6.65
CA ALA A 230 12.27 -1.47 -8.03
C ALA A 230 13.70 -1.95 -8.33
N GLU A 231 14.70 -1.45 -7.60
CA GLU A 231 16.10 -1.87 -7.73
C GLU A 231 16.30 -3.35 -7.37
N GLY A 232 15.41 -3.92 -6.55
CA GLY A 232 15.42 -5.34 -6.19
C GLY A 232 14.88 -6.28 -7.27
N ASN A 233 14.20 -5.75 -8.29
CA ASN A 233 13.55 -6.51 -9.36
C ASN A 233 12.76 -7.74 -8.85
N TYR A 234 11.99 -7.53 -7.78
CA TYR A 234 11.24 -8.56 -7.07
C TYR A 234 9.80 -8.11 -6.88
N PRO A 235 8.79 -8.84 -7.40
CA PRO A 235 7.42 -8.39 -7.32
C PRO A 235 6.94 -8.15 -5.88
N THR A 236 6.14 -7.12 -5.68
CA THR A 236 5.40 -6.88 -4.44
C THR A 236 3.94 -6.61 -4.76
N PHE A 237 3.03 -7.02 -3.88
CA PHE A 237 1.61 -6.79 -4.08
C PHE A 237 0.82 -6.80 -2.78
N HIS A 238 -0.42 -6.37 -2.88
CA HIS A 238 -1.42 -6.46 -1.82
C HIS A 238 -2.62 -7.23 -2.35
N GLY A 239 -3.35 -7.88 -1.45
CA GLY A 239 -4.45 -8.78 -1.81
C GLY A 239 -5.55 -8.80 -0.78
N VAL A 240 -6.54 -9.64 -1.05
CA VAL A 240 -7.71 -9.86 -0.21
C VAL A 240 -7.73 -11.29 0.28
N VAL A 241 -7.81 -11.48 1.58
CA VAL A 241 -8.11 -12.76 2.21
C VAL A 241 -9.52 -12.78 2.76
N VAL A 242 -10.16 -13.95 2.72
CA VAL A 242 -11.47 -14.18 3.34
C VAL A 242 -11.40 -15.40 4.24
N ARG A 243 -12.09 -15.39 5.39
CA ARG A 243 -12.29 -16.62 6.17
C ARG A 243 -13.18 -17.59 5.41
N ARG A 244 -12.68 -18.80 5.16
CA ARG A 244 -13.39 -19.84 4.40
C ARG A 244 -14.75 -20.17 4.99
N ALA A 245 -14.82 -20.38 6.30
CA ALA A 245 -16.07 -20.66 6.99
C ALA A 245 -17.13 -19.56 6.81
N TYR A 246 -16.72 -18.28 6.68
CA TYR A 246 -17.63 -17.18 6.41
C TYR A 246 -18.07 -17.18 4.95
N ALA A 247 -17.13 -17.32 4.01
CA ALA A 247 -17.43 -17.40 2.57
C ALA A 247 -18.35 -18.58 2.22
N ASP A 248 -18.22 -19.71 2.92
CA ASP A 248 -19.09 -20.88 2.74
C ASP A 248 -20.52 -20.63 3.25
N GLN A 249 -20.67 -19.85 4.33
CA GLN A 249 -21.97 -19.49 4.92
C GLN A 249 -22.66 -18.33 4.19
N HIS A 250 -21.86 -17.41 3.65
CA HIS A 250 -22.29 -16.18 2.99
C HIS A 250 -21.62 -16.02 1.61
N PRO A 251 -21.79 -16.98 0.67
CA PRO A 251 -21.16 -16.91 -0.63
C PRO A 251 -21.63 -15.70 -1.45
N GLU A 252 -22.83 -15.19 -1.16
CA GLU A 252 -23.36 -13.97 -1.76
C GLU A 252 -22.59 -12.72 -1.33
N VAL A 253 -22.04 -12.69 -0.11
CA VAL A 253 -21.25 -11.56 0.39
C VAL A 253 -19.88 -11.53 -0.28
N LEU A 254 -19.23 -12.69 -0.43
CA LEU A 254 -17.96 -12.76 -1.16
C LEU A 254 -18.13 -12.37 -2.63
N ASP A 255 -19.21 -12.82 -3.28
CA ASP A 255 -19.55 -12.42 -4.65
C ASP A 255 -19.75 -10.90 -4.75
N ALA A 256 -20.57 -10.32 -3.87
CA ALA A 256 -20.81 -8.88 -3.81
C ALA A 256 -19.52 -8.08 -3.55
N PHE A 257 -18.63 -8.58 -2.67
CA PHE A 257 -17.35 -7.95 -2.39
C PHE A 257 -16.42 -7.93 -3.60
N LEU A 258 -16.22 -9.07 -4.26
CA LEU A 258 -15.33 -9.14 -5.43
C LEU A 258 -15.89 -8.32 -6.60
N GLN A 259 -17.22 -8.26 -6.75
CA GLN A 259 -17.85 -7.35 -7.69
C GLN A 259 -17.64 -5.87 -7.29
N ALA A 260 -17.78 -5.50 -6.02
CA ALA A 260 -17.50 -4.14 -5.55
C ALA A 260 -16.02 -3.74 -5.76
N GLN A 261 -15.10 -4.68 -5.55
CA GLN A 261 -13.67 -4.47 -5.79
C GLN A 261 -13.38 -4.23 -7.28
N LEU A 262 -14.02 -4.99 -8.17
CA LEU A 262 -13.91 -4.77 -9.61
C LEU A 262 -14.47 -3.39 -10.01
N ASP A 263 -15.59 -2.94 -9.43
CA ASP A 263 -16.11 -1.58 -9.67
C ASP A 263 -15.12 -0.50 -9.21
N ALA A 264 -14.51 -0.68 -8.04
CA ALA A 264 -13.50 0.25 -7.51
C ALA A 264 -12.25 0.27 -8.40
N THR A 265 -11.84 -0.90 -8.91
CA THR A 265 -10.68 -1.05 -9.81
C THR A 265 -10.94 -0.39 -11.17
N ASP A 266 -12.11 -0.63 -11.76
CA ASP A 266 -12.54 0.00 -13.02
C ASP A 266 -12.61 1.52 -12.87
N PHE A 267 -13.24 2.00 -11.79
CA PHE A 267 -13.36 3.43 -11.51
C PHE A 267 -12.00 4.11 -11.32
N LEU A 268 -11.07 3.47 -10.59
CA LEU A 268 -9.71 3.99 -10.39
C LEU A 268 -8.97 4.08 -11.73
N ASN A 269 -8.97 3.02 -12.52
CA ASN A 269 -8.24 2.98 -13.80
C ASN A 269 -8.80 3.97 -14.82
N GLN A 270 -10.11 4.24 -14.80
CA GLN A 270 -10.77 5.17 -15.74
C GLN A 270 -10.72 6.63 -15.26
N ASN A 271 -10.77 6.86 -13.95
CA ASN A 271 -10.88 8.19 -13.34
C ASN A 271 -9.81 8.39 -12.23
N PRO A 272 -8.52 8.24 -12.53
CA PRO A 272 -7.47 8.15 -11.50
C PRO A 272 -7.37 9.41 -10.65
N LEU A 273 -7.61 10.60 -11.21
CA LEU A 273 -7.54 11.86 -10.48
C LEU A 273 -8.71 12.01 -9.49
N GLU A 274 -9.92 11.66 -9.91
CA GLU A 274 -11.10 11.66 -9.03
C GLU A 274 -10.95 10.61 -7.93
N ALA A 275 -10.51 9.40 -8.29
CA ALA A 275 -10.23 8.34 -7.34
C ALA A 275 -9.17 8.77 -6.30
N ALA A 276 -8.09 9.43 -6.73
CA ALA A 276 -7.07 9.92 -5.81
C ALA A 276 -7.59 11.00 -4.86
N LYS A 277 -8.47 11.92 -5.32
CA LYS A 277 -9.13 12.91 -4.45
C LYS A 277 -10.02 12.23 -3.41
N LEU A 278 -10.86 11.27 -3.80
CA LEU A 278 -11.72 10.53 -2.87
C LEU A 278 -10.91 9.74 -1.83
N VAL A 279 -9.83 9.10 -2.26
CA VAL A 279 -8.93 8.38 -1.36
C VAL A 279 -8.20 9.34 -0.42
N ALA A 280 -7.77 10.51 -0.90
CA ALA A 280 -7.16 11.54 -0.08
C ALA A 280 -8.11 12.01 1.03
N ASP A 281 -9.37 12.29 0.70
CA ASP A 281 -10.39 12.70 1.67
C ASP A 281 -10.62 11.62 2.75
N GLY A 282 -10.70 10.34 2.33
CA GLY A 282 -10.91 9.23 3.26
C GLY A 282 -9.69 8.85 4.12
N SER A 283 -8.48 9.15 3.67
CA SER A 283 -7.22 8.77 4.34
C SER A 283 -6.54 9.90 5.10
N GLY A 284 -6.88 11.16 4.78
CA GLY A 284 -6.20 12.36 5.26
C GLY A 284 -4.80 12.57 4.64
N LEU A 285 -4.46 11.83 3.59
CA LEU A 285 -3.20 12.02 2.85
C LEU A 285 -3.35 13.16 1.82
N PRO A 286 -2.27 13.90 1.49
CA PRO A 286 -2.31 14.85 0.40
C PRO A 286 -2.67 14.16 -0.92
N PRO A 287 -3.61 14.70 -1.72
CA PRO A 287 -4.02 14.06 -2.95
C PRO A 287 -2.88 13.96 -3.98
N GLU A 288 -1.88 14.82 -3.91
CA GLU A 288 -0.66 14.74 -4.74
C GLU A 288 0.14 13.46 -4.45
N VAL A 289 0.19 13.05 -3.18
CA VAL A 289 0.86 11.82 -2.74
C VAL A 289 0.02 10.59 -3.09
N VAL A 290 -1.30 10.67 -2.95
CA VAL A 290 -2.18 9.58 -3.39
C VAL A 290 -2.07 9.38 -4.90
N TYR A 291 -2.10 10.47 -5.66
CA TYR A 291 -2.04 10.45 -7.12
C TYR A 291 -0.67 10.06 -7.67
N LEU A 292 0.41 10.19 -6.88
CA LEU A 292 1.71 9.61 -7.24
C LEU A 292 1.61 8.10 -7.53
N TYR A 293 0.77 7.39 -6.76
CA TYR A 293 0.61 5.95 -6.85
C TYR A 293 -0.65 5.52 -7.61
N ASN A 294 -1.78 6.22 -7.43
CA ASN A 294 -3.04 5.92 -8.13
C ASN A 294 -3.12 6.51 -9.54
N GLY A 295 -2.23 7.45 -9.86
CA GLY A 295 -2.15 8.07 -11.17
C GLY A 295 -1.60 7.12 -12.24
N PRO A 296 -1.74 7.50 -13.52
CA PRO A 296 -1.27 6.67 -14.63
C PRO A 296 0.24 6.34 -14.54
N GLY A 297 0.62 5.09 -14.74
CA GLY A 297 2.03 4.64 -14.62
C GLY A 297 2.52 4.49 -13.18
N GLY A 298 1.67 4.70 -12.17
CA GLY A 298 1.94 4.36 -10.77
C GLY A 298 1.74 2.87 -10.48
N THR A 299 1.09 2.55 -9.36
CA THR A 299 0.69 1.18 -8.98
C THR A 299 -0.16 0.55 -10.09
N SER A 300 0.07 -0.74 -10.36
CA SER A 300 -0.81 -1.50 -11.25
C SER A 300 -2.00 -2.04 -10.46
N PHE A 301 -3.21 -1.58 -10.78
CA PHE A 301 -4.46 -2.05 -10.17
C PHE A 301 -5.18 -3.02 -11.09
N ASP A 302 -5.06 -4.30 -10.77
CA ASP A 302 -5.76 -5.41 -11.40
C ASP A 302 -5.95 -6.52 -10.35
N THR A 303 -7.07 -7.23 -10.43
CA THR A 303 -7.49 -8.16 -9.39
C THR A 303 -6.97 -9.59 -9.57
N THR A 304 -6.17 -9.85 -10.61
CA THR A 304 -5.76 -11.22 -10.96
C THR A 304 -4.59 -11.73 -10.12
N LEU A 305 -4.69 -12.99 -9.73
CA LEU A 305 -3.66 -13.71 -8.96
C LEU A 305 -2.55 -14.20 -9.90
N LYS A 306 -1.75 -13.27 -10.42
CA LYS A 306 -0.73 -13.53 -11.44
C LYS A 306 0.30 -14.58 -10.96
N PRO A 307 0.76 -15.49 -11.84
CA PRO A 307 1.77 -16.49 -11.46
C PRO A 307 3.06 -15.88 -10.90
N SER A 308 3.50 -14.74 -11.41
CA SER A 308 4.68 -14.03 -10.90
C SER A 308 4.50 -13.54 -9.45
N LEU A 309 3.30 -13.10 -9.08
CA LEU A 309 2.98 -12.67 -7.71
C LEU A 309 2.89 -13.86 -6.76
N VAL A 310 2.27 -14.96 -7.20
CA VAL A 310 2.22 -16.21 -6.43
C VAL A 310 3.64 -16.79 -6.24
N GLN A 311 4.49 -16.69 -7.25
CA GLN A 311 5.89 -17.11 -7.15
C GLN A 311 6.69 -16.22 -6.19
N ALA A 312 6.43 -14.90 -6.17
CA ALA A 312 7.00 -14.00 -5.17
C ALA A 312 6.58 -14.40 -3.76
N LEU A 313 5.28 -14.67 -3.50
CA LEU A 313 4.84 -15.18 -2.19
C LEU A 313 5.60 -16.44 -1.75
N LYS A 314 5.82 -17.40 -2.65
CA LYS A 314 6.61 -18.60 -2.34
C LYS A 314 8.05 -18.26 -1.96
N GLY A 315 8.65 -17.27 -2.63
CA GLY A 315 9.99 -16.79 -2.34
C GLY A 315 10.11 -15.95 -1.05
N ASP A 316 9.02 -15.38 -0.54
CA ASP A 316 8.98 -14.67 0.75
C ASP A 316 9.00 -15.63 1.96
N VAL A 317 8.50 -16.86 1.81
CA VAL A 317 8.37 -17.85 2.90
C VAL A 317 9.68 -18.14 3.65
N PRO A 318 10.82 -18.44 3.00
CA PRO A 318 12.07 -18.71 3.71
C PRO A 318 12.51 -17.56 4.61
N TYR A 319 12.29 -16.33 4.15
CA TYR A 319 12.64 -15.16 4.93
C TYR A 319 11.69 -14.95 6.11
N LEU A 320 10.37 -15.12 5.93
CA LEU A 320 9.41 -15.09 7.05
C LEU A 320 9.73 -16.14 8.11
N LYS A 321 10.18 -17.34 7.72
CA LYS A 321 10.70 -18.35 8.66
C LYS A 321 11.94 -17.85 9.42
N SER A 322 12.81 -17.11 8.75
CA SER A 322 14.08 -16.64 9.31
C SER A 322 13.94 -15.57 10.38
N ILE A 323 12.88 -14.75 10.33
CA ILE A 323 12.59 -13.70 11.32
C ILE A 323 11.74 -14.20 12.49
N GLY A 324 11.35 -15.47 12.47
CA GLY A 324 10.54 -16.12 13.49
C GLY A 324 9.03 -15.90 13.31
N ASP A 325 8.26 -16.74 14.00
CA ASP A 325 6.79 -16.65 14.06
C ASP A 325 6.00 -16.96 12.76
N PHE A 326 6.55 -17.86 11.94
CA PHE A 326 5.91 -18.36 10.71
C PHE A 326 5.82 -19.90 10.72
N ALA A 327 4.62 -20.45 10.74
CA ALA A 327 4.36 -21.87 10.49
C ALA A 327 4.34 -22.16 8.99
N ASP A 328 4.73 -23.36 8.59
CA ASP A 328 4.68 -23.80 7.19
C ASP A 328 3.30 -23.58 6.58
N LEU A 329 3.25 -22.98 5.39
CA LEU A 329 2.01 -22.70 4.66
C LEU A 329 2.13 -23.28 3.25
N ASN A 330 1.16 -24.10 2.85
CA ASN A 330 1.01 -24.47 1.45
C ASN A 330 0.43 -23.29 0.66
N VAL A 331 1.30 -22.49 0.03
CA VAL A 331 0.89 -21.30 -0.74
C VAL A 331 -0.09 -21.66 -1.85
N ASP A 332 0.11 -22.77 -2.57
CA ASP A 332 -0.80 -23.17 -3.65
C ASP A 332 -2.21 -23.53 -3.14
N GLY A 333 -2.32 -24.07 -1.92
CA GLY A 333 -3.61 -24.33 -1.29
C GLY A 333 -4.24 -23.11 -0.60
N PHE A 334 -3.46 -22.04 -0.41
CA PHE A 334 -3.91 -20.78 0.16
C PHE A 334 -4.44 -19.80 -0.91
N VAL A 335 -3.90 -19.86 -2.13
CA VAL A 335 -4.35 -19.04 -3.26
C VAL A 335 -5.55 -19.69 -3.95
N SER A 336 -6.66 -18.96 -4.05
CA SER A 336 -7.93 -19.45 -4.62
C SER A 336 -8.53 -18.43 -5.58
N ASP A 337 -8.38 -18.66 -6.90
CA ASP A 337 -8.87 -17.73 -7.92
C ASP A 337 -10.31 -18.02 -8.38
N GLY A 338 -10.95 -19.07 -7.87
CA GLY A 338 -12.26 -19.53 -8.32
C GLY A 338 -13.36 -18.47 -8.18
N ALA A 339 -13.38 -17.76 -7.05
CA ALA A 339 -14.38 -16.73 -6.75
C ALA A 339 -14.20 -15.50 -7.67
N ILE A 340 -12.96 -15.01 -7.85
CA ILE A 340 -12.71 -13.86 -8.74
C ILE A 340 -12.95 -14.22 -10.21
N ARG A 341 -12.61 -15.44 -10.65
CA ARG A 341 -12.96 -15.94 -11.99
C ARG A 341 -14.48 -15.95 -12.22
N LYS A 342 -15.26 -16.34 -11.22
CA LYS A 342 -16.73 -16.27 -11.28
C LYS A 342 -17.20 -14.83 -11.42
N ALA A 343 -16.60 -13.89 -10.68
CA ALA A 343 -16.94 -12.47 -10.77
C ALA A 343 -16.68 -11.89 -12.18
N PHE A 344 -15.55 -12.23 -12.81
CA PHE A 344 -15.25 -11.87 -14.21
C PHE A 344 -16.28 -12.44 -15.19
N ARG A 345 -16.61 -13.73 -15.08
CA ARG A 345 -17.62 -14.36 -15.95
C ARG A 345 -18.99 -13.69 -15.84
N ALA A 346 -19.40 -13.29 -14.63
CA ALA A 346 -20.66 -12.57 -14.41
C ALA A 346 -20.69 -11.19 -15.09
N ARG A 347 -19.52 -10.58 -15.37
CA ARG A 347 -19.37 -9.34 -16.16
C ARG A 347 -19.16 -9.58 -17.65
N GLY A 348 -19.11 -10.84 -18.11
CA GLY A 348 -18.70 -11.18 -19.47
C GLY A 348 -17.23 -10.85 -19.78
N GLN A 349 -16.38 -10.77 -18.75
CA GLN A 349 -14.95 -10.48 -18.87
C GLN A 349 -14.12 -11.77 -18.89
N ASP A 350 -12.97 -11.73 -19.56
CA ASP A 350 -12.01 -12.84 -19.65
C ASP A 350 -10.91 -12.70 -18.59
N TYR A 351 -10.96 -13.54 -17.56
CA TYR A 351 -9.96 -13.56 -16.49
C TYR A 351 -8.58 -14.00 -16.99
N ASP A 352 -8.50 -14.96 -17.92
CA ASP A 352 -7.22 -15.49 -18.38
C ASP A 352 -6.52 -14.47 -19.29
N ALA A 353 -7.27 -13.69 -20.07
CA ALA A 353 -6.73 -12.54 -20.79
C ALA A 353 -6.15 -11.48 -19.82
N ALA A 354 -6.87 -11.15 -18.74
CA ALA A 354 -6.40 -10.21 -17.72
C ALA A 354 -5.18 -10.73 -16.95
N LEU A 355 -5.17 -12.03 -16.61
CA LEU A 355 -4.08 -12.71 -15.92
C LEU A 355 -2.77 -12.61 -16.70
N ASN A 356 -2.83 -12.83 -18.02
CA ASN A 356 -1.69 -12.81 -18.92
C ASN A 356 -1.24 -11.39 -19.33
N SER A 357 -2.02 -10.35 -19.04
CA SER A 357 -1.60 -8.97 -19.28
C SER A 357 -0.51 -8.55 -18.29
N ALA A 358 0.62 -8.08 -18.83
CA ALA A 358 1.71 -7.48 -18.06
C ALA A 358 1.67 -5.94 -18.06
N THR A 359 0.75 -5.34 -18.82
CA THR A 359 0.65 -3.90 -18.99
C THR A 359 -0.14 -3.29 -17.83
N ASN A 360 0.37 -2.19 -17.25
CA ASN A 360 -0.40 -1.40 -16.28
C ASN A 360 -1.69 -0.89 -16.97
N PRO A 361 -2.90 -1.17 -16.43
CA PRO A 361 -4.16 -0.73 -17.05
C PRO A 361 -4.31 0.80 -17.14
N SER A 362 -3.68 1.54 -16.23
CA SER A 362 -3.71 3.00 -16.19
C SER A 362 -2.38 3.55 -16.73
N LEU A 363 -2.37 3.94 -18.02
CA LEU A 363 -1.22 4.57 -18.67
C LEU A 363 -1.55 5.99 -19.11
N LEU A 364 -0.57 6.88 -19.00
CA LEU A 364 -0.73 8.25 -19.46
C LEU A 364 -0.83 8.25 -21.00
N LYS A 365 -1.82 8.95 -21.52
CA LYS A 365 -2.15 9.02 -22.95
C LYS A 365 -2.51 10.46 -23.32
N GLY A 366 -2.55 10.73 -24.62
CA GLY A 366 -3.03 12.00 -25.16
C GLY A 366 -1.93 12.75 -25.91
N ARG A 367 -2.06 14.08 -25.96
CA ARG A 367 -1.13 14.97 -26.63
C ARG A 367 -0.54 15.93 -25.62
N ASP A 368 0.77 16.03 -25.60
CA ASP A 368 1.50 17.04 -24.84
C ASP A 368 1.20 18.42 -25.45
N PRO A 369 0.57 19.35 -24.71
CA PRO A 369 0.18 20.64 -25.27
C PRO A 369 1.35 21.62 -25.43
N VAL A 370 2.50 21.37 -24.77
CA VAL A 370 3.67 22.26 -24.77
C VAL A 370 4.63 21.86 -25.88
N CYS A 371 4.98 20.57 -25.96
CA CYS A 371 5.82 20.06 -27.04
C CYS A 371 5.04 19.69 -28.31
N ASN A 372 3.70 19.67 -28.24
CA ASN A 372 2.82 19.37 -29.37
C ASN A 372 3.07 17.98 -30.01
N VAL A 373 3.39 16.98 -29.19
CA VAL A 373 3.67 15.60 -29.60
C VAL A 373 2.75 14.61 -28.87
N ALA A 374 2.59 13.40 -29.41
CA ALA A 374 1.82 12.36 -28.74
C ALA A 374 2.57 11.83 -27.51
N VAL A 375 1.82 11.56 -26.44
CA VAL A 375 2.35 10.83 -25.27
C VAL A 375 2.18 9.34 -25.54
N SER A 376 3.25 8.69 -25.98
CA SER A 376 3.24 7.29 -26.45
C SER A 376 4.19 6.36 -25.72
N ASP A 377 5.20 6.89 -25.02
CA ASP A 377 6.15 6.08 -24.24
C ASP A 377 5.90 6.24 -22.73
N PRO A 378 5.29 5.23 -22.08
CA PRO A 378 5.05 5.26 -20.64
C PRO A 378 6.31 5.41 -19.78
N LYS A 379 7.50 5.08 -20.30
CA LYS A 379 8.76 5.21 -19.55
C LYS A 379 9.28 6.64 -19.48
N LEU A 380 8.83 7.50 -20.40
CA LEU A 380 9.25 8.90 -20.49
C LEU A 380 8.13 9.85 -20.08
N ALA A 381 6.88 9.41 -20.20
CA ALA A 381 5.70 10.21 -19.92
C ALA A 381 5.74 10.85 -18.52
N GLY A 382 5.50 12.15 -18.48
CA GLY A 382 5.37 12.93 -17.25
C GLY A 382 4.00 13.58 -17.16
N GLU A 383 3.66 14.13 -16.01
CA GLU A 383 2.35 14.72 -15.79
C GLU A 383 2.43 15.95 -14.87
N LEU A 384 1.74 17.02 -15.24
CA LEU A 384 1.69 18.28 -14.49
C LEU A 384 0.31 18.46 -13.88
N TRP A 385 0.26 18.68 -12.57
CA TRP A 385 -0.94 19.07 -11.86
C TRP A 385 -0.86 20.54 -11.45
N VAL A 386 -1.69 21.37 -12.07
CA VAL A 386 -1.85 22.80 -11.74
C VAL A 386 -3.04 22.99 -10.81
N ASP A 387 -2.92 23.92 -9.87
CA ASP A 387 -4.01 24.25 -8.95
C ASP A 387 -5.21 24.86 -9.69
N GLY A 388 -6.42 24.56 -9.23
CA GLY A 388 -7.66 25.03 -9.86
C GLY A 388 -8.04 24.38 -11.20
N THR A 389 -7.32 23.33 -11.65
CA THR A 389 -7.71 22.57 -12.85
C THR A 389 -8.47 21.28 -12.52
N ASP A 390 -9.41 20.91 -13.38
CA ASP A 390 -10.20 19.68 -13.25
C ASP A 390 -9.47 18.43 -13.76
N ALA A 391 -8.39 18.62 -14.51
CA ALA A 391 -7.56 17.57 -15.06
C ALA A 391 -6.07 17.91 -14.94
N THR A 392 -5.25 16.86 -14.97
CA THR A 392 -3.80 16.96 -15.13
C THR A 392 -3.42 17.16 -16.59
N GLN A 393 -2.24 17.74 -16.82
CA GLN A 393 -1.68 17.96 -18.15
C GLN A 393 -0.60 16.91 -18.44
N PRO A 394 -0.73 16.09 -19.50
CA PRO A 394 0.29 15.12 -19.85
C PRO A 394 1.50 15.80 -20.50
N ALA A 395 2.68 15.23 -20.29
CA ALA A 395 3.93 15.59 -20.93
C ALA A 395 4.57 14.33 -21.56
N ALA A 396 5.10 14.46 -22.77
CA ALA A 396 5.58 13.30 -23.54
C ALA A 396 6.93 12.75 -23.05
N ASN A 397 7.75 13.61 -22.44
CA ASN A 397 9.05 13.26 -21.88
C ASN A 397 9.44 14.26 -20.77
N PRO A 398 10.51 14.00 -19.99
CA PRO A 398 10.91 14.88 -18.90
C PRO A 398 11.25 16.31 -19.34
N GLY A 399 11.87 16.49 -20.51
CA GLY A 399 12.16 17.83 -21.06
C GLY A 399 10.90 18.64 -21.37
N CYS A 400 9.86 17.99 -21.89
CA CYS A 400 8.56 18.64 -22.11
C CYS A 400 7.84 18.98 -20.81
N LEU A 401 7.95 18.13 -19.79
CA LEU A 401 7.41 18.43 -18.47
C LEU A 401 8.08 19.65 -17.83
N LEU A 402 9.41 19.75 -17.92
CA LEU A 402 10.16 20.90 -17.42
C LEU A 402 9.71 22.21 -18.10
N ARG A 403 9.51 22.18 -19.43
CA ARG A 403 8.91 23.31 -20.17
C ARG A 403 7.51 23.65 -19.67
N ALA A 404 6.65 22.65 -19.49
CA ALA A 404 5.29 22.83 -18.99
C ALA A 404 5.23 23.48 -17.61
N VAL A 405 6.10 23.04 -16.68
CA VAL A 405 6.24 23.65 -15.35
C VAL A 405 6.67 25.11 -15.46
N ARG A 406 7.66 25.41 -16.31
CA ARG A 406 8.14 26.78 -16.53
C ARG A 406 7.05 27.68 -17.10
N GLU A 407 6.33 27.23 -18.13
CA GLU A 407 5.24 28.00 -18.73
C GLU A 407 4.09 28.24 -17.76
N ALA A 408 3.71 27.22 -16.97
CA ALA A 408 2.69 27.36 -15.93
C ALA A 408 3.13 28.36 -14.84
N THR A 409 4.40 28.33 -14.44
CA THR A 409 4.93 29.27 -13.44
C THR A 409 5.02 30.69 -13.99
N ALA A 410 5.48 30.86 -15.24
CA ALA A 410 5.62 32.16 -15.89
C ALA A 410 4.28 32.90 -16.07
N ARG A 411 3.19 32.15 -16.25
CA ARG A 411 1.82 32.69 -16.30
C ARG A 411 1.17 32.87 -14.92
N GLY A 412 1.93 32.67 -13.83
CA GLY A 412 1.47 32.86 -12.45
C GLY A 412 0.59 31.74 -11.90
N ALA A 413 0.58 30.56 -12.52
CA ALA A 413 -0.18 29.42 -12.00
C ALA A 413 0.59 28.71 -10.87
N THR A 414 -0.14 28.23 -9.87
CA THR A 414 0.42 27.41 -8.79
C THR A 414 0.51 25.95 -9.24
N VAL A 415 1.72 25.40 -9.28
CA VAL A 415 1.93 23.97 -9.53
C VAL A 415 1.71 23.21 -8.23
N ARG A 416 0.76 22.26 -8.22
CA ARG A 416 0.53 21.36 -7.07
C ARG A 416 1.58 20.26 -7.01
N ALA A 417 1.82 19.62 -8.16
CA ALA A 417 2.83 18.60 -8.32
C ALA A 417 3.19 18.43 -9.80
N ALA A 418 4.40 17.97 -10.07
CA ALA A 418 4.82 17.47 -11.36
C ALA A 418 5.42 16.07 -11.16
N TYR A 419 5.06 15.14 -12.04
CA TYR A 419 5.41 13.73 -11.94
C TYR A 419 6.26 13.31 -13.14
N VAL A 420 7.31 12.54 -12.89
CA VAL A 420 8.22 11.98 -13.89
C VAL A 420 8.41 10.49 -13.63
N SER A 421 8.75 9.73 -14.66
CA SER A 421 9.28 8.38 -14.49
C SER A 421 10.78 8.44 -14.26
N ASP A 422 11.25 7.79 -13.20
CA ASP A 422 12.67 7.55 -12.95
C ASP A 422 13.35 6.91 -14.18
N ALA A 423 14.51 7.43 -14.56
CA ALA A 423 15.21 7.04 -15.78
C ALA A 423 15.83 5.64 -15.73
N GLU A 424 16.02 5.07 -14.54
CA GLU A 424 16.63 3.76 -14.36
C GLU A 424 15.59 2.63 -14.30
N PHE A 425 14.56 2.80 -13.47
CA PHE A 425 13.56 1.78 -13.17
C PHE A 425 12.16 2.12 -13.68
N GLY A 426 11.92 3.34 -14.15
CA GLY A 426 10.62 3.79 -14.64
C GLY A 426 9.60 4.09 -13.54
N THR A 427 10.00 4.03 -12.27
CA THR A 427 9.13 4.34 -11.13
C THR A 427 8.67 5.79 -11.18
N ARG A 428 7.36 6.00 -11.11
CA ARG A 428 6.77 7.34 -11.06
C ARG A 428 7.19 8.07 -9.77
N TRP A 429 7.69 9.29 -9.90
CA TRP A 429 8.24 10.11 -8.82
C TRP A 429 7.91 11.60 -8.97
N PHE A 430 8.16 12.40 -7.94
CA PHE A 430 7.99 13.85 -7.98
C PHE A 430 9.18 14.52 -8.67
N ALA A 431 8.90 15.33 -9.70
CA ALA A 431 9.92 15.99 -10.51
C ALA A 431 10.83 16.92 -9.70
N ASP A 432 10.29 17.64 -8.72
CA ASP A 432 11.04 18.56 -7.86
C ASP A 432 11.80 17.85 -6.73
N LYS A 433 11.61 16.52 -6.59
CA LYS A 433 12.30 15.66 -5.61
C LYS A 433 13.26 14.68 -6.28
N SER A 434 13.35 14.69 -7.61
CA SER A 434 14.31 13.89 -8.38
C SER A 434 15.69 14.54 -8.40
N VAL A 435 16.72 13.70 -8.48
CA VAL A 435 18.07 14.09 -8.90
C VAL A 435 18.06 14.18 -10.42
N TRP A 436 18.39 15.35 -10.96
CA TRP A 436 18.39 15.55 -12.42
C TRP A 436 19.79 15.38 -12.98
N VAL A 437 19.90 14.69 -14.11
CA VAL A 437 21.13 14.57 -14.89
C VAL A 437 20.88 15.18 -16.26
N ARG A 438 21.78 16.06 -16.69
CA ARG A 438 21.83 16.55 -18.06
C ARG A 438 22.81 15.68 -18.84
N ASP A 439 22.37 15.13 -19.97
CA ASP A 439 23.23 14.49 -20.97
C ASP A 439 22.92 15.08 -22.35
N GLY A 440 23.87 15.84 -22.91
CA GLY A 440 23.65 16.61 -24.12
C GLY A 440 22.50 17.63 -23.98
N SER A 441 21.41 17.39 -24.71
CA SER A 441 20.14 18.15 -24.66
C SER A 441 19.09 17.54 -23.75
N ASP A 442 19.31 16.31 -23.27
CA ASP A 442 18.32 15.56 -22.52
C ASP A 442 18.47 15.81 -21.03
N PHE A 443 17.33 15.75 -20.33
CA PHE A 443 17.25 15.85 -18.88
C PHE A 443 16.61 14.57 -18.35
N LEU A 444 17.37 13.84 -17.55
CA LEU A 444 17.01 12.52 -17.03
C LEU A 444 16.77 12.63 -15.51
N PRO A 445 15.55 12.32 -15.03
CA PRO A 445 15.26 12.32 -13.60
C PRO A 445 15.60 10.97 -12.98
N PHE A 446 16.25 11.00 -11.82
CA PHE A 446 16.52 9.82 -10.99
C PHE A 446 15.89 10.01 -9.61
N GLY A 447 15.25 8.96 -9.07
CA GLY A 447 14.67 8.97 -7.74
C GLY A 447 15.73 8.97 -6.64
N THR A 448 16.90 8.35 -6.90
CA THR A 448 18.01 8.23 -5.94
C THR A 448 19.30 8.86 -6.45
N VAL A 449 20.17 9.24 -5.51
CA VAL A 449 21.53 9.70 -5.82
C VAL A 449 22.34 8.57 -6.45
N ALA A 450 22.23 7.35 -5.93
CA ALA A 450 22.94 6.18 -6.47
C ALA A 450 22.61 5.91 -7.94
N GLY A 451 21.33 6.01 -8.33
CA GLY A 451 20.93 5.83 -9.74
C GLY A 451 21.56 6.87 -10.66
N ALA A 452 21.54 8.14 -10.26
CA ALA A 452 22.20 9.21 -11.01
C ALA A 452 23.73 9.02 -11.12
N GLU A 453 24.38 8.55 -10.05
CA GLU A 453 25.81 8.25 -10.03
C GLU A 453 26.18 7.06 -10.92
N ARG A 454 25.37 5.99 -10.92
CA ARG A 454 25.53 4.87 -11.85
C ARG A 454 25.46 5.33 -13.30
N TYR A 455 24.49 6.20 -13.62
CA TYR A 455 24.34 6.73 -14.96
C TYR A 455 25.52 7.62 -15.38
N THR A 456 25.86 8.63 -14.57
CA THR A 456 26.95 9.57 -14.88
C THR A 456 28.33 8.90 -14.94
N GLY A 457 28.56 7.87 -14.12
CA GLY A 457 29.76 7.03 -14.21
C GLY A 457 29.89 6.27 -15.54
N ALA A 458 28.77 5.92 -16.17
CA ALA A 458 28.73 5.28 -17.49
C ALA A 458 28.70 6.27 -18.67
N HIS A 459 28.41 7.55 -18.42
CA HIS A 459 28.23 8.59 -19.44
C HIS A 459 29.10 9.83 -19.13
N PRO A 460 30.38 9.88 -19.57
CA PRO A 460 31.32 10.94 -19.21
C PRO A 460 30.92 12.39 -19.61
N GLY A 461 29.92 12.55 -20.49
CA GLY A 461 29.36 13.84 -20.88
C GLY A 461 28.15 14.28 -20.03
N ALA A 462 27.65 13.39 -19.18
CA ALA A 462 26.50 13.63 -18.34
C ALA A 462 26.91 14.29 -17.01
N ALA A 463 26.09 15.23 -16.53
CA ALA A 463 26.33 15.94 -15.28
C ALA A 463 25.05 16.07 -14.46
N VAL A 464 25.17 15.88 -13.14
CA VAL A 464 24.08 16.17 -12.21
C VAL A 464 23.82 17.68 -12.21
N VAL A 465 22.55 18.06 -12.32
CA VAL A 465 22.06 19.43 -12.26
C VAL A 465 20.97 19.53 -11.20
N ASP A 466 20.81 20.69 -10.59
CA ASP A 466 19.65 20.92 -9.72
C ASP A 466 18.36 21.13 -10.54
N TYR A 467 17.21 21.09 -9.86
CA TYR A 467 15.92 21.22 -10.53
C TYR A 467 15.72 22.58 -11.22
N GLN A 468 16.27 23.67 -10.67
CA GLN A 468 16.17 25.00 -11.28
C GLN A 468 17.03 25.09 -12.55
N GLN A 469 18.21 24.49 -12.53
CA GLN A 469 19.08 24.34 -13.70
C GLN A 469 18.40 23.50 -14.78
N ALA A 470 17.72 22.40 -14.41
CA ALA A 470 16.95 21.59 -15.34
C ALA A 470 15.78 22.40 -15.98
N LEU A 471 15.00 23.13 -15.17
CA LEU A 471 13.92 24.00 -15.66
C LEU A 471 14.41 25.11 -16.60
N ALA A 472 15.55 25.72 -16.28
CA ALA A 472 16.17 26.75 -17.12
C ALA A 472 16.74 26.17 -18.43
N GLY A 473 17.30 24.95 -18.38
CA GLY A 473 17.96 24.31 -19.51
C GLY A 473 17.02 23.64 -20.52
N ALA A 474 15.80 23.28 -20.12
CA ALA A 474 14.80 22.69 -21.01
C ALA A 474 14.15 23.76 -21.91
N VAL A 475 14.85 24.22 -22.95
CA VAL A 475 14.35 25.21 -23.93
C VAL A 475 13.63 24.53 -25.06
#